data_AF-A0AAJ1PP66-F1
#
_entry.id   AF-A0AAJ1PP66-F1
#
_cell.length_a   1.000
_cell.length_b   1.000
_cell.length_c   1.000
_cell.angle_alpha   90.00
_cell.angle_beta   90.00
_cell.angle_gamma   90.00
#
_symmetry.space_group_name_H-M   'P 1'
#
loop_
_entity.id
_entity.type
_entity.pdbx_description
1 polymer ?
#
loop_
_entity_poly.entity_id
_entity_poly.type
_entity_poly.pdbx_seq_one_letter_code
_entity_poly.pdbx_strand_id
1 'polypeptide(L)'
;MPLTLHDIKPIGLCVTTEELFDTRRFILNYCDGLIIRGKDTRLSDELTRIKRELNVFRTQFKFLEGYKAIIISNIDKILGLITSRYSKIEPKKVERIVMDGMSLIKKIVNIKNFEEIPALEGEFKSKISLPVYEMFISELRKSGISII
;
A
#
# COMPACT_ATOMS: atom_id res chain seq x y z
N MET A 1 8.36 -25.92 5.99
CA MET A 1 7.60 -25.15 7.01
C MET A 1 6.32 -24.67 6.34
N PRO A 2 5.12 -24.79 6.95
CA PRO A 2 3.89 -24.32 6.33
C PRO A 2 3.90 -22.79 6.24
N LEU A 3 3.38 -22.28 5.12
CA LEU A 3 3.29 -20.86 4.82
C LEU A 3 2.12 -20.27 5.62
N THR A 4 2.41 -19.25 6.43
CA THR A 4 1.45 -18.61 7.34
C THR A 4 0.98 -17.27 6.82
N LEU A 5 -0.15 -16.79 7.32
CA LEU A 5 -0.65 -15.43 7.01
C LEU A 5 0.36 -14.33 7.36
N HIS A 6 1.20 -14.57 8.38
CA HIS A 6 2.26 -13.65 8.74
C HIS A 6 3.37 -13.56 7.69
N ASP A 7 3.55 -14.59 6.89
CA ASP A 7 4.60 -14.66 5.85
C ASP A 7 4.20 -13.85 4.61
N ILE A 8 2.91 -13.87 4.26
CA ILE A 8 2.36 -13.11 3.11
C ILE A 8 2.02 -11.65 3.45
N LYS A 9 1.95 -11.29 4.74
CA LYS A 9 1.50 -9.96 5.17
C LYS A 9 2.30 -8.79 4.58
N PRO A 10 3.64 -8.83 4.47
CA PRO A 10 4.40 -7.76 3.83
C PRO A 10 3.99 -7.56 2.37
N ILE A 11 3.74 -8.66 1.65
CA ILE A 11 3.32 -8.67 0.25
C ILE A 11 1.91 -8.09 0.09
N GLY A 12 0.96 -8.54 0.91
CA GLY A 12 -0.39 -7.99 0.89
C GLY A 12 -0.43 -6.49 1.21
N LEU A 13 0.43 -6.03 2.13
CA LEU A 13 0.59 -4.61 2.40
C LEU A 13 1.20 -3.84 1.22
N CYS A 14 2.18 -4.41 0.51
CA CYS A 14 2.69 -3.79 -0.71
C CYS A 14 1.58 -3.60 -1.74
N VAL A 15 0.80 -4.65 -2.06
CA VAL A 15 -0.30 -4.58 -3.05
C VAL A 15 -1.33 -3.53 -2.67
N THR A 16 -1.81 -3.57 -1.43
CA THR A 16 -2.82 -2.59 -0.96
C THR A 16 -2.28 -1.15 -0.95
N THR A 17 -0.98 -0.97 -0.76
CA THR A 17 -0.34 0.36 -0.80
C THR A 17 -0.15 0.85 -2.23
N GLU A 18 0.16 -0.03 -3.19
CA GLU A 18 0.20 0.33 -4.62
C GLU A 18 -1.14 0.90 -5.09
N GLU A 19 -2.26 0.32 -4.66
CA GLU A 19 -3.59 0.83 -5.01
C GLU A 19 -3.85 2.25 -4.48
N LEU A 20 -3.17 2.67 -3.42
CA LEU A 20 -3.26 4.05 -2.90
C LEU A 20 -2.45 5.06 -3.73
N PHE A 21 -1.51 4.62 -4.56
CA PHE A 21 -0.83 5.54 -5.47
C PHE A 21 -1.67 5.86 -6.71
N ASP A 22 -2.61 4.98 -7.09
CA ASP A 22 -3.63 5.30 -8.10
C ASP A 22 -4.75 6.12 -7.47
N THR A 23 -4.46 7.40 -7.25
CA THR A 23 -5.42 8.33 -6.65
C THR A 23 -6.70 8.40 -7.45
N ARG A 24 -6.67 8.32 -8.79
CA ARG A 24 -7.88 8.33 -9.62
C ARG A 24 -8.75 7.12 -9.35
N ARG A 25 -8.20 5.91 -9.27
CA ARG A 25 -8.96 4.71 -8.92
C ARG A 25 -9.51 4.77 -7.51
N PHE A 26 -8.73 5.20 -6.53
CA PHE A 26 -9.20 5.38 -5.16
C PHE A 26 -10.39 6.35 -5.09
N ILE A 27 -10.27 7.48 -5.77
CA ILE A 27 -11.21 8.62 -5.78
C ILE A 27 -12.47 8.28 -6.59
N LEU A 28 -12.32 7.77 -7.81
CA LEU A 28 -13.44 7.54 -8.74
C LEU A 28 -14.16 6.22 -8.45
N ASN A 29 -13.44 5.14 -8.11
CA ASN A 29 -14.01 3.81 -7.98
C ASN A 29 -14.36 3.43 -6.53
N TYR A 30 -14.30 4.38 -5.59
CA TYR A 30 -14.72 4.13 -4.21
C TYR A 30 -16.17 3.61 -4.18
N CYS A 31 -16.34 2.39 -3.69
CA CYS A 31 -17.61 1.68 -3.61
C CYS A 31 -18.32 1.40 -4.96
N ASP A 32 -17.63 1.51 -6.10
CA ASP A 32 -18.25 1.31 -7.42
C ASP A 32 -18.35 -0.14 -7.87
N GLY A 33 -17.49 -1.02 -7.35
CA GLY A 33 -17.43 -2.45 -7.72
C GLY A 33 -18.12 -3.40 -6.74
N LEU A 34 -18.96 -2.91 -5.83
CA LEU A 34 -19.50 -3.75 -4.76
C LEU A 34 -20.63 -4.65 -5.29
N ILE A 35 -20.53 -5.96 -5.00
CA ILE A 35 -21.61 -6.97 -5.14
C ILE A 35 -22.92 -6.50 -4.48
N ILE A 36 -22.81 -5.54 -3.57
CA ILE A 36 -23.90 -4.87 -2.86
C ILE A 36 -24.85 -4.14 -3.82
N ARG A 37 -24.34 -3.62 -4.96
CA ARG A 37 -25.17 -3.01 -6.01
C ARG A 37 -26.16 -4.05 -6.57
N GLY A 38 -27.42 -3.91 -6.18
CA GLY A 38 -28.52 -4.77 -6.61
C GLY A 38 -28.95 -5.84 -5.61
N LYS A 39 -28.22 -6.04 -4.49
CA LYS A 39 -28.63 -6.97 -3.41
C LYS A 39 -29.16 -6.26 -2.17
N ASP A 40 -28.60 -5.10 -1.84
CA ASP A 40 -29.03 -4.28 -0.71
C ASP A 40 -29.08 -2.81 -1.12
N THR A 41 -30.27 -2.33 -1.45
CA THR A 41 -30.51 -0.96 -1.91
C THR A 41 -30.22 0.07 -0.84
N ARG A 42 -30.55 -0.23 0.43
CA ARG A 42 -30.30 0.67 1.56
C ARG A 42 -28.80 0.89 1.75
N LEU A 43 -28.01 -0.18 1.74
CA LEU A 43 -26.56 -0.09 1.87
C LEU A 43 -25.94 0.59 0.65
N SER A 44 -26.46 0.34 -0.54
CA SER A 44 -26.04 1.02 -1.78
C SER A 44 -26.26 2.54 -1.71
N ASP A 45 -27.41 2.98 -1.18
CA ASP A 45 -27.74 4.40 -1.05
C ASP A 45 -26.83 5.10 -0.02
N GLU A 46 -26.57 4.44 1.11
CA GLU A 46 -25.67 4.94 2.15
C GLU A 46 -24.23 5.10 1.64
N LEU A 47 -23.72 4.11 0.91
CA LEU A 47 -22.39 4.17 0.31
C LEU A 47 -22.30 5.27 -0.77
N THR A 48 -23.38 5.46 -1.54
CA THR A 48 -23.48 6.56 -2.52
C THR A 48 -23.44 7.92 -1.83
N ARG A 49 -24.13 8.08 -0.69
CA ARG A 49 -24.08 9.31 0.12
C ARG A 49 -22.66 9.59 0.61
N ILE A 50 -22.01 8.59 1.23
CA ILE A 50 -20.63 8.69 1.71
C ILE A 50 -19.68 9.08 0.56
N LYS A 51 -19.84 8.46 -0.62
CA LYS A 51 -19.03 8.80 -1.80
C LYS A 51 -19.19 10.27 -2.21
N ARG A 52 -20.42 10.78 -2.24
CA ARG A 52 -20.70 12.19 -2.56
C ARG A 52 -20.06 13.13 -1.55
N GLU A 53 -20.18 12.83 -0.26
CA GLU A 53 -19.56 13.61 0.82
C GLU A 53 -18.03 13.63 0.67
N LEU A 54 -17.41 12.46 0.50
CA LEU A 54 -15.96 12.37 0.28
C LEU A 54 -15.49 13.19 -0.92
N ASN A 55 -16.29 13.23 -2.00
CA ASN A 55 -15.96 14.03 -3.19
C ASN A 55 -15.95 15.53 -2.92
N VAL A 56 -16.84 16.02 -2.04
CA VAL A 56 -16.89 17.42 -1.62
C VAL A 56 -15.65 17.78 -0.78
N PHE A 57 -15.13 16.82 0.00
CA PHE A 57 -13.98 17.03 0.88
C PHE A 57 -12.61 16.92 0.17
N ARG A 58 -12.54 16.52 -1.10
CA ARG A 58 -11.27 16.33 -1.83
C ARG A 58 -10.38 17.57 -1.88
N THR A 59 -10.98 18.75 -1.90
CA THR A 59 -10.26 20.03 -1.93
C THR A 59 -9.83 20.49 -0.54
N GLN A 60 -10.27 19.81 0.52
CA GLN A 60 -9.87 20.14 1.88
C GLN A 60 -8.48 19.59 2.18
N PHE A 61 -7.60 20.47 2.65
CA PHE A 61 -6.25 20.13 3.08
C PHE A 61 -6.20 18.92 4.05
N LYS A 62 -7.13 18.86 5.02
CA LYS A 62 -7.20 17.76 5.99
C LYS A 62 -7.44 16.39 5.33
N PHE A 63 -8.14 16.33 4.20
CA PHE A 63 -8.38 15.09 3.48
C PHE A 63 -7.09 14.56 2.84
N LEU A 64 -6.30 15.44 2.22
CA LEU A 64 -4.96 15.11 1.71
C LEU A 64 -4.03 14.64 2.83
N GLU A 65 -4.00 15.33 3.98
CA GLU A 65 -3.17 14.93 5.11
C GLU A 65 -3.55 13.55 5.67
N GLY A 66 -4.85 13.26 5.78
CA GLY A 66 -5.32 11.93 6.16
C GLY A 66 -4.90 10.85 5.15
N TYR A 67 -4.98 11.15 3.86
CA TYR A 67 -4.56 10.24 2.79
C TYR A 67 -3.06 9.94 2.83
N LYS A 68 -2.22 10.97 2.99
CA LYS A 68 -0.77 10.83 3.20
C LYS A 68 -0.48 9.95 4.41
N ALA A 69 -1.17 10.18 5.54
CA ALA A 69 -0.98 9.41 6.76
C ALA A 69 -1.24 7.91 6.57
N ILE A 70 -2.25 7.53 5.77
CA ILE A 70 -2.53 6.13 5.44
C ILE A 70 -1.36 5.52 4.64
N ILE A 71 -0.90 6.19 3.59
CA ILE A 71 0.23 5.70 2.78
C ILE A 71 1.48 5.55 3.64
N ILE A 72 1.81 6.57 4.44
CA ILE A 72 2.98 6.56 5.33
C ILE A 72 2.86 5.42 6.35
N SER A 73 1.69 5.24 6.97
CA SER A 73 1.46 4.14 7.92
C SER A 73 1.68 2.77 7.29
N ASN A 74 1.25 2.59 6.04
CA ASN A 74 1.48 1.33 5.35
C ASN A 74 2.95 1.10 5.01
N ILE A 75 3.66 2.12 4.51
CA ILE A 75 5.09 2.02 4.24
C ILE A 75 5.84 1.67 5.52
N ASP A 76 5.58 2.38 6.62
CA ASP A 76 6.22 2.12 7.91
C ASP A 76 5.99 0.69 8.41
N LYS A 77 4.75 0.19 8.31
CA LYS A 77 4.42 -1.21 8.64
C LYS A 77 5.17 -2.21 7.75
N ILE A 78 5.28 -1.95 6.44
CA ILE A 78 6.05 -2.79 5.53
C ILE A 78 7.51 -2.85 5.99
N LEU A 79 8.12 -1.68 6.24
CA LEU A 79 9.51 -1.58 6.71
C LEU A 79 9.72 -2.35 8.02
N GLY A 80 8.85 -2.16 9.02
CA GLY A 80 8.93 -2.87 10.29
C GLY A 80 8.84 -4.40 10.13
N LEU A 81 7.96 -4.87 9.25
CA LEU A 81 7.80 -6.31 8.99
C LEU A 81 9.02 -6.91 8.29
N ILE A 82 9.57 -6.23 7.28
CA ILE A 82 10.73 -6.74 6.54
C ILE A 82 11.99 -6.71 7.41
N THR A 83 12.15 -5.71 8.27
CA THR A 83 13.24 -5.65 9.24
C THR A 83 13.15 -6.79 10.24
N SER A 84 11.98 -7.01 10.83
CA SER A 84 11.79 -8.11 11.78
C SER A 84 12.07 -9.49 11.17
N ARG A 85 11.81 -9.66 9.87
CA ARG A 85 11.78 -10.97 9.22
C ARG A 85 13.06 -11.29 8.45
N TYR A 86 13.53 -10.35 7.64
CA TYR A 86 14.59 -10.60 6.66
C TYR A 86 15.95 -10.03 7.07
N SER A 87 16.05 -9.21 8.14
CA SER A 87 17.33 -8.60 8.53
C SER A 87 18.43 -9.59 8.87
N LYS A 88 18.09 -10.81 9.32
CA LYS A 88 19.08 -11.87 9.58
C LYS A 88 19.57 -12.57 8.30
N ILE A 89 18.78 -12.48 7.22
CA ILE A 89 18.99 -13.25 5.98
C ILE A 89 19.62 -12.36 4.91
N GLU A 90 19.09 -11.17 4.70
CA GLU A 90 19.56 -10.20 3.68
C GLU A 90 19.72 -8.79 4.28
N PRO A 91 20.61 -8.60 5.29
CA PRO A 91 20.70 -7.34 6.05
C PRO A 91 20.90 -6.11 5.18
N LYS A 92 21.82 -6.17 4.21
CA LYS A 92 22.13 -5.05 3.29
C LYS A 92 20.95 -4.66 2.40
N LYS A 93 20.17 -5.66 1.96
CA LYS A 93 19.00 -5.42 1.12
C LYS A 93 17.88 -4.77 1.93
N VAL A 94 17.64 -5.27 3.15
CA VAL A 94 16.68 -4.67 4.08
C VAL A 94 17.06 -3.24 4.43
N GLU A 95 18.32 -2.97 4.77
CA GLU A 95 18.80 -1.62 5.09
C GLU A 95 18.55 -0.65 3.94
N ARG A 96 18.87 -1.06 2.70
CA ARG A 96 18.59 -0.26 1.51
C ARG A 96 17.10 0.04 1.34
N ILE A 97 16.23 -0.96 1.48
CA ILE A 97 14.77 -0.78 1.37
C ILE A 97 14.26 0.16 2.46
N VAL A 98 14.78 0.06 3.69
CA VAL A 98 14.42 0.97 4.79
C VAL A 98 14.83 2.41 4.46
N MET A 99 16.05 2.62 3.96
CA MET A 99 16.50 3.95 3.53
C MET A 99 15.64 4.52 2.40
N ASP A 100 15.34 3.71 1.38
CA ASP A 100 14.50 4.10 0.26
C ASP A 100 13.06 4.41 0.73
N GLY A 101 12.52 3.62 1.66
CA GLY A 101 11.21 3.85 2.28
C GLY A 101 11.15 5.13 3.10
N MET A 102 12.17 5.42 3.92
CA MET A 102 12.27 6.69 4.63
C MET A 102 12.37 7.89 3.68
N SER A 103 13.10 7.76 2.58
CA SER A 103 13.18 8.79 1.53
C SER A 103 11.81 9.03 0.89
N LEU A 104 11.08 7.96 0.58
CA LEU A 104 9.73 8.05 0.01
C LEU A 104 8.73 8.70 0.98
N ILE A 105 8.77 8.34 2.27
CA ILE A 105 7.95 8.99 3.31
C ILE A 105 8.20 10.50 3.32
N LYS A 106 9.46 10.93 3.28
CA LYS A 106 9.81 12.36 3.22
C LYS A 106 9.21 13.05 1.99
N LYS A 107 9.16 12.38 0.84
CA LYS A 107 8.51 12.93 -0.36
C LYS A 107 7.00 13.07 -0.15
N ILE A 108 6.35 12.04 0.39
CA ILE A 108 4.90 12.03 0.63
C ILE A 108 4.46 13.15 1.59
N VAL A 109 5.23 13.40 2.66
CA VAL A 109 4.95 14.49 3.60
C VAL A 109 4.90 15.85 2.88
N ASN A 110 5.78 16.06 1.90
CA ASN A 110 5.93 17.33 1.19
C ASN A 110 4.99 17.53 -0.01
N ILE A 111 4.18 16.52 -0.36
CA ILE A 111 3.20 16.62 -1.45
C ILE A 111 2.19 17.73 -1.18
N LYS A 112 1.83 18.53 -2.19
CA LYS A 112 0.89 19.65 -1.99
C LYS A 112 -0.53 19.37 -2.46
N ASN A 113 -0.72 18.36 -3.29
CA ASN A 113 -2.01 18.03 -3.92
C ASN A 113 -2.09 16.54 -4.29
N PHE A 114 -3.26 16.06 -4.71
CA PHE A 114 -3.48 14.64 -5.02
C PHE A 114 -2.83 14.21 -6.34
N GLU A 115 -2.55 15.14 -7.25
CA GLU A 115 -1.97 14.92 -8.56
C GLU A 115 -0.48 14.54 -8.49
N GLU A 116 0.21 14.93 -7.42
CA GLU A 116 1.61 14.58 -7.17
C GLU A 116 1.79 13.14 -6.65
N ILE A 117 0.75 12.52 -6.07
CA ILE A 117 0.86 11.18 -5.47
C ILE A 117 1.15 10.09 -6.51
N PRO A 118 0.44 9.99 -7.65
CA PRO A 118 0.71 8.95 -8.65
C PRO A 118 2.15 8.95 -9.18
N ALA A 119 2.82 10.11 -9.18
CA ALA A 119 4.22 10.21 -9.64
C ALA A 119 5.19 9.39 -8.75
N LEU A 120 4.79 9.07 -7.52
CA LEU A 120 5.59 8.26 -6.59
C LEU A 120 5.38 6.75 -6.74
N GLU A 121 4.39 6.30 -7.52
CA GLU A 121 4.06 4.88 -7.67
C GLU A 121 5.25 4.07 -8.19
N GLY A 122 5.90 4.54 -9.25
CA GLY A 122 7.04 3.85 -9.86
C GLY A 122 8.23 3.72 -8.90
N GLU A 123 8.42 4.71 -8.03
CA GLU A 123 9.46 4.68 -7.00
C GLU A 123 9.10 3.68 -5.90
N PHE A 124 7.86 3.67 -5.42
CA PHE A 124 7.38 2.66 -4.46
C PHE A 124 7.57 1.24 -5.01
N LYS A 125 7.15 0.98 -6.25
CA LYS A 125 7.25 -0.33 -6.89
C LYS A 125 8.71 -0.79 -7.03
N SER A 126 9.56 0.05 -7.61
CA SER A 126 10.94 -0.31 -7.91
C SER A 126 11.83 -0.42 -6.67
N LYS A 127 11.60 0.41 -5.65
CA LYS A 127 12.49 0.49 -4.48
C LYS A 127 11.99 -0.26 -3.25
N ILE A 128 10.70 -0.55 -3.17
CA ILE A 128 10.10 -1.22 -2.01
C ILE A 128 9.40 -2.50 -2.45
N SER A 129 8.35 -2.41 -3.26
CA SER A 129 7.49 -3.56 -3.55
C SER A 129 8.27 -4.72 -4.18
N LEU A 130 8.91 -4.50 -5.33
CA LEU A 130 9.67 -5.53 -6.04
C LEU A 130 10.79 -6.14 -5.18
N PRO A 131 11.66 -5.36 -4.50
CA PRO A 131 12.64 -5.92 -3.58
C PRO A 131 12.05 -6.78 -2.45
N VAL A 132 10.89 -6.40 -1.92
CA VAL A 132 10.18 -7.19 -0.89
C VAL A 132 9.64 -8.51 -1.45
N TYR A 133 9.08 -8.49 -2.67
CA TYR A 133 8.69 -9.70 -3.39
C TYR A 133 9.87 -10.65 -3.61
N GLU A 134 11.02 -10.12 -4.05
CA GLU A 134 12.22 -10.92 -4.27
C GLU A 134 12.72 -11.57 -2.98
N MET A 135 12.72 -10.84 -1.86
CA MET A 135 13.09 -11.40 -0.55
C MET A 135 12.13 -12.51 -0.12
N PHE A 136 10.83 -12.30 -0.33
CA PHE A 136 9.83 -13.32 -0.03
C PHE A 136 10.04 -14.59 -0.87
N ILE A 137 10.26 -14.46 -2.18
CA ILE A 137 10.54 -15.59 -3.09
C ILE A 137 11.84 -16.31 -2.69
N SER A 138 12.88 -15.56 -2.35
CA SER A 138 14.17 -16.09 -1.86
C SER A 138 13.96 -16.97 -0.62
N GLU A 139 13.15 -16.50 0.32
CA GLU A 139 12.84 -17.23 1.56
C GLU A 139 11.98 -18.49 1.33
N LEU A 140 10.99 -18.40 0.45
CA LEU A 140 10.16 -19.55 0.09
C LEU A 140 10.97 -20.66 -0.59
N ARG A 141 11.89 -20.30 -1.50
CA ARG A 141 12.79 -21.25 -2.15
C ARG A 141 13.70 -21.96 -1.14
N LYS A 142 14.26 -21.21 -0.17
CA LYS A 142 15.04 -21.79 0.94
C LYS A 142 14.23 -22.74 1.81
N SER A 143 12.93 -22.46 1.96
CA SER A 143 12.00 -23.30 2.73
C SER A 143 11.55 -24.56 2.00
N GLY A 144 12.05 -24.82 0.78
CA GLY A 144 11.73 -26.00 -0.03
C GLY A 144 10.37 -25.94 -0.72
N ILE A 145 9.74 -24.76 -0.79
CA ILE A 145 8.47 -24.56 -1.49
C ILE A 145 8.79 -24.26 -2.96
N SER A 146 8.37 -25.14 -3.86
CA SER A 146 8.46 -24.92 -5.31
C SER A 146 7.46 -23.84 -5.71
N ILE A 147 7.96 -22.75 -6.29
CA ILE A 147 7.15 -21.69 -6.90
C ILE A 147 7.21 -21.94 -8.40
N ILE A 148 6.05 -22.22 -9.01
CA ILE A 148 5.86 -22.36 -10.46
C ILE A 148 5.77 -20.96 -11.08
#